data_AF-A0AAU5BQX1-F1
#
_entry.id   AF-A0AAU5BQX1-F1
#
_cell.length_a   1.000
_cell.length_b   1.000
_cell.length_c   1.000
_cell.angle_alpha   90.00
_cell.angle_beta   90.00
_cell.angle_gamma   90.00
#
_symmetry.space_group_name_H-M   'P 1'
#
loop_
_entity.id
_entity.type
_entity.pdbx_description
1 polymer ?
#
loop_
_entity_poly.entity_id
_entity_poly.type
_entity_poly.pdbx_seq_one_letter_code
_entity_poly.pdbx_strand_id
1 'polypeptide(L)'
;MTSARSVRPRIRIAQRPGLRRLGVAGTALGALLLGLATAPPTATAAPVTHEAEAATVSQGAVESNHTGFTGNGFVNYDNATGSYVQWNVNAAQAGPATLTLRYANGTTTNRPMDIAVNGSVAASGKSFAGTGAWTSWATTTVTTTLKAGANTIRATATTANGGPNVDHLTVDNATTTPPTGTTPAAVNGQLEVCGTKLCNQYDKPIQLRGMSSHGTQWYSQCLTGGSLDALAKDWNADVLRVSTYVQEEGYETDPRKYTDLAHSLIEQATARGMYVIVDWHMLDPGDPHYNLARAKTFFTEIAQRHGSKTNLLYEIANEPNGVAWSRIKSYAEQLIPVIRAKDAETPILVGTRAWSSFGVSDGANESEVVSNPVNATNIMYTFHFYASSHRDEYLNTLSRAADKLPVFVTEFGTQNYAGEGSNDFAMSQRFLDLMAAKKISWVNWNFSDDERSGAVFKTGTCDAGGPWAGTGSLKPAGVWIRDRVRTADDFPTS
;
A
#
# COMPACT_ATOMS: atom_id res chain seq x y z
N MET A 1 22.11 -27.89 71.42
CA MET A 1 21.10 -28.48 72.33
C MET A 1 19.73 -27.91 71.97
N THR A 2 18.67 -28.73 71.99
CA THR A 2 17.23 -28.42 72.20
C THR A 2 16.52 -27.23 71.51
N SER A 3 15.21 -27.25 71.18
CA SER A 3 14.28 -28.29 70.67
C SER A 3 12.83 -27.72 70.64
N ALA A 4 12.11 -27.88 69.52
CA ALA A 4 10.63 -27.83 69.41
C ALA A 4 9.94 -26.47 69.76
N ARG A 5 8.62 -26.26 69.59
CA ARG A 5 7.49 -27.13 69.15
C ARG A 5 6.37 -26.32 68.47
N SER A 6 5.48 -26.99 67.73
CA SER A 6 4.27 -26.41 67.08
C SER A 6 3.01 -26.53 67.94
N VAL A 7 2.11 -25.53 67.87
CA VAL A 7 0.66 -25.63 68.21
C VAL A 7 -0.17 -24.72 67.30
N ARG A 8 -1.39 -25.14 66.91
CA ARG A 8 -2.45 -24.28 66.32
C ARG A 8 -3.71 -24.27 67.22
N PRO A 9 -4.52 -23.20 67.25
CA PRO A 9 -5.94 -23.25 67.60
C PRO A 9 -6.84 -23.50 66.35
N ARG A 10 -8.14 -23.76 66.54
CA ARG A 10 -9.07 -24.23 65.49
C ARG A 10 -10.55 -23.96 65.86
N ILE A 11 -11.42 -23.83 64.83
CA ILE A 11 -12.91 -24.03 64.83
C ILE A 11 -13.82 -22.94 65.44
N ARG A 12 -14.71 -22.38 64.58
CA ARG A 12 -16.20 -22.32 64.61
C ARG A 12 -16.62 -21.40 63.45
N ILE A 13 -17.35 -21.78 62.39
CA ILE A 13 -18.57 -22.59 62.18
C ILE A 13 -19.83 -21.96 62.78
N ALA A 14 -20.73 -21.51 61.90
CA ALA A 14 -22.15 -21.22 62.10
C ALA A 14 -22.99 -22.05 61.09
N GLN A 15 -24.32 -22.13 61.27
CA GLN A 15 -25.16 -23.21 60.69
C GLN A 15 -26.11 -22.78 59.54
N ARG A 16 -26.73 -23.79 58.90
CA ARG A 16 -27.71 -23.73 57.78
C ARG A 16 -29.13 -23.37 58.27
N PRO A 17 -30.08 -23.01 57.38
CA PRO A 17 -30.90 -23.99 56.62
C PRO A 17 -30.97 -23.66 55.11
N GLY A 18 -31.70 -24.33 54.19
CA GLY A 18 -32.62 -25.48 54.21
C GLY A 18 -33.05 -25.89 52.77
N LEU A 19 -33.66 -27.06 52.55
CA LEU A 19 -33.91 -27.64 51.21
C LEU A 19 -35.16 -27.12 50.46
N ARG A 20 -35.17 -27.26 49.12
CA ARG A 20 -36.35 -27.64 48.29
C ARG A 20 -35.96 -28.33 46.96
N ARG A 21 -36.95 -28.92 46.26
CA ARG A 21 -36.88 -29.66 44.96
C ARG A 21 -37.77 -28.94 43.91
N LEU A 22 -37.83 -29.20 42.60
CA LEU A 22 -37.28 -30.24 41.66
C LEU A 22 -36.39 -29.53 40.59
N GLY A 23 -35.89 -30.08 39.47
CA GLY A 23 -35.91 -31.41 38.81
C GLY A 23 -36.51 -31.38 37.37
N VAL A 24 -36.50 -32.54 36.67
CA VAL A 24 -36.95 -32.78 35.25
C VAL A 24 -35.90 -32.52 34.14
N ALA A 25 -35.96 -33.40 33.12
CA ALA A 25 -35.02 -33.69 32.03
C ALA A 25 -34.86 -32.62 30.92
N GLY A 26 -33.85 -32.84 30.06
CA GLY A 26 -33.68 -32.16 28.77
C GLY A 26 -32.43 -32.61 28.00
N THR A 27 -32.58 -33.56 27.06
CA THR A 27 -31.51 -33.95 26.13
C THR A 27 -31.45 -32.99 24.93
N ALA A 28 -30.26 -32.52 24.57
CA ALA A 28 -30.02 -31.77 23.33
C ALA A 28 -28.89 -32.41 22.52
N LEU A 29 -29.12 -32.60 21.21
CA LEU A 29 -28.12 -33.15 20.29
C LEU A 29 -27.12 -32.05 19.90
N GLY A 30 -25.84 -32.38 19.84
CA GLY A 30 -24.84 -31.55 19.17
C GLY A 30 -24.96 -31.68 17.65
N ALA A 31 -25.62 -30.71 17.00
CA ALA A 31 -25.68 -30.64 15.54
C ALA A 31 -24.41 -29.99 14.98
N LEU A 32 -23.57 -30.76 14.30
CA LEU A 32 -22.34 -30.26 13.67
C LEU A 32 -22.68 -29.54 12.36
N LEU A 33 -22.92 -28.23 12.46
CA LEU A 33 -23.08 -27.35 11.29
C LEU A 33 -21.70 -27.14 10.62
N LEU A 34 -21.44 -27.87 9.54
CA LEU A 34 -20.37 -27.48 8.61
C LEU A 34 -20.79 -26.19 7.90
N GLY A 35 -20.27 -25.06 8.37
CA GLY A 35 -20.36 -23.80 7.64
C GLY A 35 -19.57 -23.90 6.34
N LEU A 36 -20.26 -23.94 5.20
CA LEU A 36 -19.64 -23.76 3.89
C LEU A 36 -19.15 -22.32 3.78
N ALA A 37 -17.88 -22.09 4.12
CA ALA A 37 -17.22 -20.82 3.92
C ALA A 37 -17.16 -20.49 2.41
N THR A 38 -18.06 -19.64 1.95
CA THR A 38 -17.98 -19.05 0.62
C THR A 38 -16.72 -18.19 0.55
N ALA A 39 -15.81 -18.50 -0.38
CA ALA A 39 -14.61 -17.71 -0.58
C ALA A 39 -14.98 -16.23 -0.82
N PRO A 40 -14.23 -15.26 -0.26
CA PRO A 40 -14.51 -13.85 -0.46
C PRO A 40 -14.41 -13.48 -1.95
N PRO A 41 -15.25 -12.56 -2.45
CA PRO A 41 -15.20 -12.15 -3.85
C PRO A 41 -13.85 -11.50 -4.17
N THR A 42 -13.19 -11.97 -5.23
CA THR A 42 -11.93 -11.40 -5.71
C THR A 42 -12.16 -9.97 -6.22
N ALA A 43 -11.73 -8.97 -5.45
CA ALA A 43 -11.92 -7.56 -5.78
C ALA A 43 -11.01 -7.13 -6.95
N THR A 44 -11.62 -6.79 -8.09
CA THR A 44 -10.94 -6.29 -9.30
C THR A 44 -10.34 -4.89 -9.12
N ALA A 45 -9.49 -4.48 -10.06
CA ALA A 45 -8.90 -3.14 -10.05
C ALA A 45 -9.95 -2.09 -10.42
N ALA A 46 -9.74 -0.85 -9.98
CA ALA A 46 -10.43 0.29 -10.60
C ALA A 46 -9.96 0.41 -12.06
N PRO A 47 -10.84 0.24 -13.07
CA PRO A 47 -10.43 0.21 -14.47
C PRO A 47 -9.87 1.55 -14.94
N VAL A 48 -8.86 1.52 -15.83
CA VAL A 48 -8.18 2.74 -16.33
C VAL A 48 -8.81 3.17 -17.66
N THR A 49 -9.34 4.39 -17.72
CA THR A 49 -9.93 4.94 -18.94
C THR A 49 -8.89 5.68 -19.79
N HIS A 50 -8.93 5.42 -21.09
CA HIS A 50 -8.15 6.08 -22.13
C HIS A 50 -9.11 6.71 -23.15
N GLU A 51 -9.30 8.03 -23.06
CA GLU A 51 -10.16 8.82 -23.94
C GLU A 51 -9.70 8.67 -25.42
N ALA A 52 -10.63 8.61 -26.37
CA ALA A 52 -10.30 8.30 -27.76
C ALA A 52 -9.68 9.49 -28.52
N GLU A 53 -9.98 10.73 -28.13
CA GLU A 53 -9.36 11.93 -28.72
C GLU A 53 -7.87 12.09 -28.36
N ALA A 54 -7.40 11.39 -27.33
CA ALA A 54 -5.99 11.31 -26.96
C ALA A 54 -5.24 10.14 -27.64
N ALA A 55 -5.92 9.35 -28.48
CA ALA A 55 -5.38 8.16 -29.13
C ALA A 55 -4.88 8.43 -30.57
N THR A 56 -4.19 7.45 -31.16
CA THR A 56 -3.77 7.53 -32.57
C THR A 56 -4.94 7.17 -33.49
N VAL A 57 -5.46 8.16 -34.23
CA VAL A 57 -6.58 7.99 -35.17
C VAL A 57 -6.06 7.83 -36.61
N SER A 58 -6.75 7.03 -37.42
CA SER A 58 -6.52 6.95 -38.86
C SER A 58 -7.84 6.77 -39.60
N GLN A 59 -8.09 7.62 -40.61
CA GLN A 59 -9.37 7.73 -41.33
C GLN A 59 -10.54 7.98 -40.35
N GLY A 60 -10.52 9.15 -39.72
CA GLY A 60 -11.50 9.61 -38.74
C GLY A 60 -11.08 10.95 -38.13
N ALA A 61 -11.99 11.58 -37.38
CA ALA A 61 -11.82 12.90 -36.79
C ALA A 61 -12.22 12.91 -35.31
N VAL A 62 -11.62 13.82 -34.54
CA VAL A 62 -12.09 14.15 -33.18
C VAL A 62 -13.23 15.15 -33.29
N GLU A 63 -14.36 14.84 -32.67
CA GLU A 63 -15.58 15.65 -32.68
C GLU A 63 -16.19 15.78 -31.28
N SER A 64 -17.02 16.82 -31.08
CA SER A 64 -17.72 17.10 -29.82
C SER A 64 -19.16 17.61 -30.04
N ASN A 65 -19.71 17.36 -31.24
CA ASN A 65 -21.03 17.85 -31.70
C ASN A 65 -22.23 17.00 -31.21
N HIS A 66 -21.99 15.94 -30.44
CA HIS A 66 -22.99 15.09 -29.82
C HIS A 66 -22.71 15.00 -28.33
N THR A 67 -23.73 15.20 -27.48
CA THR A 67 -23.55 15.22 -26.03
C THR A 67 -23.40 13.81 -25.43
N GLY A 68 -22.78 13.74 -24.26
CA GLY A 68 -22.70 12.53 -23.43
C GLY A 68 -21.37 11.76 -23.50
N PHE A 69 -20.37 12.25 -24.22
CA PHE A 69 -18.99 11.74 -24.17
C PHE A 69 -18.27 12.04 -22.84
N THR A 70 -17.10 11.44 -22.62
CA THR A 70 -16.12 11.80 -21.59
C THR A 70 -14.94 12.59 -22.18
N GLY A 71 -14.06 13.13 -21.34
CA GLY A 71 -12.98 13.99 -21.82
C GLY A 71 -13.47 15.25 -22.53
N ASN A 72 -12.92 15.52 -23.71
CA ASN A 72 -13.14 16.72 -24.51
C ASN A 72 -13.90 16.44 -25.84
N GLY A 73 -14.15 15.18 -26.16
CA GLY A 73 -14.83 14.77 -27.39
C GLY A 73 -14.88 13.26 -27.56
N PHE A 74 -14.97 12.81 -28.81
CA PHE A 74 -14.95 11.41 -29.21
C PHE A 74 -14.35 11.30 -30.62
N VAL A 75 -14.00 10.09 -31.06
CA VAL A 75 -13.57 9.85 -32.45
C VAL A 75 -14.74 9.39 -33.31
N ASN A 76 -15.08 10.19 -34.32
CA ASN A 76 -15.90 9.79 -35.45
C ASN A 76 -15.01 9.06 -36.49
N TYR A 77 -15.45 7.91 -36.99
CA TYR A 77 -14.70 7.12 -37.98
C TYR A 77 -15.18 7.47 -39.39
N ASP A 78 -14.25 7.63 -40.34
CA ASP A 78 -14.61 7.68 -41.75
C ASP A 78 -15.34 6.38 -42.15
N ASN A 79 -16.35 6.52 -43.02
CA ASN A 79 -17.07 5.41 -43.64
C ASN A 79 -16.16 4.68 -44.65
N ALA A 80 -15.19 3.93 -44.13
CA ALA A 80 -14.17 3.22 -44.88
C ALA A 80 -13.78 1.92 -44.16
N THR A 81 -13.47 0.87 -44.93
CA THR A 81 -12.85 -0.34 -44.36
C THR A 81 -11.41 0.00 -43.94
N GLY A 82 -11.03 -0.32 -42.72
CA GLY A 82 -9.68 -0.06 -42.20
C GLY A 82 -9.49 1.28 -41.49
N SER A 83 -10.54 2.10 -41.28
CA SER A 83 -10.47 3.20 -40.31
C SER A 83 -10.25 2.67 -38.90
N TYR A 84 -9.42 3.33 -38.08
CA TYR A 84 -9.05 2.83 -36.76
C TYR A 84 -8.74 3.91 -35.72
N VAL A 85 -8.93 3.52 -34.45
CA VAL A 85 -8.33 4.17 -33.28
C VAL A 85 -7.36 3.19 -32.62
N GLN A 86 -6.19 3.68 -32.20
CA GLN A 86 -5.19 2.92 -31.47
C GLN A 86 -4.73 3.64 -30.21
N TRP A 87 -4.95 3.00 -29.06
CA TRP A 87 -4.46 3.43 -27.76
C TRP A 87 -3.10 2.79 -27.43
N ASN A 88 -2.28 3.51 -26.69
CA ASN A 88 -1.10 2.97 -26.01
C ASN A 88 -1.47 2.76 -24.53
N VAL A 89 -1.42 1.52 -24.06
CA VAL A 89 -1.85 1.13 -22.72
C VAL A 89 -0.67 0.49 -21.98
N ASN A 90 -0.32 1.02 -20.81
CA ASN A 90 0.73 0.43 -19.98
C ASN A 90 0.10 -0.51 -18.94
N ALA A 91 0.50 -1.78 -18.95
CA ALA A 91 0.07 -2.77 -17.97
C ALA A 91 1.22 -3.09 -17.02
N ALA A 92 1.02 -2.93 -15.71
CA ALA A 92 2.08 -3.14 -14.71
C ALA A 92 2.62 -4.59 -14.70
N GLN A 93 1.83 -5.56 -15.17
CA GLN A 93 2.17 -6.98 -15.28
C GLN A 93 1.61 -7.55 -16.60
N ALA A 94 2.09 -8.73 -17.00
CA ALA A 94 1.43 -9.53 -18.01
C ALA A 94 0.26 -10.30 -17.37
N GLY A 95 -0.91 -10.33 -18.01
CA GLY A 95 -2.09 -10.96 -17.43
C GLY A 95 -3.38 -10.71 -18.22
N PRO A 96 -4.48 -11.35 -17.78
CA PRO A 96 -5.80 -11.15 -18.39
C PRO A 96 -6.33 -9.74 -18.14
N ALA A 97 -6.94 -9.14 -19.15
CA ALA A 97 -7.57 -7.83 -19.07
C ALA A 97 -8.94 -7.82 -19.77
N THR A 98 -9.86 -7.02 -19.26
CA THR A 98 -11.15 -6.73 -19.90
C THR A 98 -11.09 -5.33 -20.52
N LEU A 99 -11.16 -5.29 -21.85
CA LEU A 99 -11.26 -4.07 -22.64
C LEU A 99 -12.74 -3.70 -22.78
N THR A 100 -13.14 -2.54 -22.30
CA THR A 100 -14.50 -2.00 -22.41
C THR A 100 -14.46 -0.76 -23.30
N LEU A 101 -15.03 -0.84 -24.49
CA LEU A 101 -15.14 0.32 -25.39
C LEU A 101 -16.50 0.98 -25.21
N ARG A 102 -16.52 2.28 -24.91
CA ARG A 102 -17.74 3.11 -24.91
C ARG A 102 -17.93 3.73 -26.29
N TYR A 103 -19.15 3.65 -26.81
CA TYR A 103 -19.43 3.99 -28.20
C TYR A 103 -20.88 4.45 -28.43
N ALA A 104 -21.12 5.18 -29.52
CA ALA A 104 -22.45 5.48 -30.04
C ALA A 104 -22.58 5.08 -31.52
N ASN A 105 -23.71 4.49 -31.88
CA ASN A 105 -24.07 4.17 -33.26
C ASN A 105 -25.53 4.59 -33.48
N GLY A 106 -25.72 5.79 -34.02
CA GLY A 106 -27.05 6.36 -34.28
C GLY A 106 -27.80 5.72 -35.45
N THR A 107 -27.29 4.63 -36.03
CA THR A 107 -27.93 3.88 -37.12
C THR A 107 -28.47 2.53 -36.62
N THR A 108 -29.35 1.89 -37.38
CA THR A 108 -29.78 0.50 -37.14
C THR A 108 -28.78 -0.54 -37.65
N THR A 109 -27.76 -0.13 -38.41
CA THR A 109 -26.76 -1.01 -39.03
C THR A 109 -25.59 -1.24 -38.07
N ASN A 110 -25.23 -2.50 -37.83
CA ASN A 110 -24.03 -2.85 -37.06
C ASN A 110 -22.76 -2.31 -37.74
N ARG A 111 -21.85 -1.72 -36.97
CA ARG A 111 -20.53 -1.24 -37.43
C ARG A 111 -19.38 -2.07 -36.84
N PRO A 112 -19.17 -3.32 -37.29
CA PRO A 112 -18.26 -4.24 -36.63
C PRO A 112 -16.79 -3.88 -36.81
N MET A 113 -15.99 -4.10 -35.76
CA MET A 113 -14.55 -3.82 -35.75
C MET A 113 -13.72 -5.02 -35.29
N ASP A 114 -12.53 -5.20 -35.87
CA ASP A 114 -11.50 -6.08 -35.32
C ASP A 114 -10.81 -5.36 -34.16
N ILE A 115 -10.74 -6.01 -32.99
CA ILE A 115 -10.01 -5.53 -31.82
C ILE A 115 -8.70 -6.30 -31.71
N ALA A 116 -7.57 -5.60 -31.86
CA ALA A 116 -6.23 -6.17 -31.85
C ALA A 116 -5.38 -5.64 -30.70
N VAL A 117 -4.54 -6.51 -30.12
CA VAL A 117 -3.61 -6.22 -29.03
C VAL A 117 -2.20 -6.60 -29.49
N ASN A 118 -1.25 -5.67 -29.39
CA ASN A 118 0.14 -5.84 -29.88
C ASN A 118 0.23 -6.33 -31.34
N GLY A 119 -0.75 -5.99 -32.18
CA GLY A 119 -0.86 -6.42 -33.58
C GLY A 119 -1.55 -7.77 -33.82
N SER A 120 -1.89 -8.53 -32.77
CA SER A 120 -2.66 -9.78 -32.86
C SER A 120 -4.15 -9.52 -32.62
N VAL A 121 -5.03 -10.04 -33.48
CA VAL A 121 -6.49 -9.87 -33.31
C VAL A 121 -6.99 -10.70 -32.13
N ALA A 122 -7.52 -10.03 -31.10
CA ALA A 122 -8.08 -10.63 -29.89
C ALA A 122 -9.59 -10.91 -30.04
N ALA A 123 -10.31 -10.09 -30.80
CA ALA A 123 -11.69 -10.35 -31.21
C ALA A 123 -11.91 -9.83 -32.65
N SER A 124 -12.23 -10.72 -33.59
CA SER A 124 -12.55 -10.32 -34.97
C SER A 124 -14.04 -10.02 -35.13
N GLY A 125 -14.37 -9.02 -35.96
CA GLY A 125 -15.75 -8.66 -36.31
C GLY A 125 -16.63 -8.30 -35.10
N LYS A 126 -16.04 -7.79 -34.01
CA LYS A 126 -16.75 -7.47 -32.76
C LYS A 126 -17.90 -6.50 -33.06
N SER A 127 -19.11 -6.85 -32.64
CA SER A 127 -20.32 -6.08 -32.94
C SER A 127 -20.40 -4.77 -32.14
N PHE A 128 -20.72 -3.69 -32.85
CA PHE A 128 -21.11 -2.38 -32.32
C PHE A 128 -22.49 -2.04 -32.90
N ALA A 129 -23.52 -2.68 -32.33
CA ALA A 129 -24.91 -2.54 -32.75
C ALA A 129 -25.46 -1.14 -32.49
N GLY A 130 -26.55 -0.78 -33.18
CA GLY A 130 -27.20 0.52 -33.04
C GLY A 130 -27.59 0.86 -31.61
N THR A 131 -27.22 2.07 -31.16
CA THR A 131 -27.53 2.60 -29.82
C THR A 131 -28.77 3.52 -29.84
N GLY A 132 -29.42 3.68 -31.00
CA GLY A 132 -30.67 4.43 -31.19
C GLY A 132 -30.48 5.91 -31.50
N ALA A 133 -29.41 6.54 -31.01
CA ALA A 133 -29.02 7.91 -31.36
C ALA A 133 -27.51 8.12 -31.15
N TRP A 134 -26.91 9.10 -31.83
CA TRP A 134 -25.49 9.43 -31.65
C TRP A 134 -25.16 10.08 -30.29
N THR A 135 -26.17 10.52 -29.54
CA THR A 135 -26.07 10.96 -28.14
C THR A 135 -26.36 9.83 -27.13
N SER A 136 -26.73 8.65 -27.62
CA SER A 136 -26.97 7.45 -26.79
C SER A 136 -25.74 6.56 -26.83
N TRP A 137 -25.03 6.50 -25.70
CA TRP A 137 -23.76 5.80 -25.57
C TRP A 137 -23.96 4.44 -24.88
N ALA A 138 -23.41 3.39 -25.46
CA ALA A 138 -23.37 2.03 -24.92
C ALA A 138 -21.93 1.56 -24.71
N THR A 139 -21.74 0.42 -24.06
CA THR A 139 -20.43 -0.23 -23.91
C THR A 139 -20.42 -1.62 -24.53
N THR A 140 -19.24 -2.08 -24.95
CA THR A 140 -19.03 -3.46 -25.41
C THR A 140 -17.67 -3.97 -24.96
N THR A 141 -17.60 -5.23 -24.54
CA THR A 141 -16.43 -5.81 -23.86
C THR A 141 -15.68 -6.84 -24.69
N VAL A 142 -14.35 -6.88 -24.55
CA VAL A 142 -13.45 -7.90 -25.10
C VAL A 142 -12.46 -8.31 -24.02
N THR A 143 -12.43 -9.59 -23.66
CA THR A 143 -11.37 -10.16 -22.81
C THR A 143 -10.14 -10.49 -23.64
N THR A 144 -8.95 -10.25 -23.09
CA THR A 144 -7.67 -10.44 -23.77
C THR A 144 -6.55 -10.72 -22.75
N THR A 145 -5.31 -10.87 -23.21
CA THR A 145 -4.11 -10.87 -22.36
C THR A 145 -3.18 -9.73 -22.79
N LEU A 146 -2.75 -8.92 -21.83
CA LEU A 146 -1.71 -7.90 -22.03
C LEU A 146 -0.35 -8.47 -21.60
N LYS A 147 0.73 -7.95 -22.19
CA LYS A 147 2.10 -8.14 -21.68
C LYS A 147 2.43 -7.04 -20.66
N ALA A 148 3.44 -7.26 -19.82
CA ALA A 148 3.97 -6.20 -18.96
C ALA A 148 4.54 -5.05 -19.80
N GLY A 149 4.38 -3.82 -19.31
CA GLY A 149 4.80 -2.59 -19.99
C GLY A 149 3.82 -2.11 -21.08
N ALA A 150 4.37 -1.46 -22.10
CA ALA A 150 3.57 -0.82 -23.15
C ALA A 150 2.95 -1.82 -24.14
N ASN A 151 1.62 -1.82 -24.19
CA ASN A 151 0.78 -2.53 -25.16
C ASN A 151 0.19 -1.53 -26.16
N THR A 152 0.03 -1.94 -27.41
CA THR A 152 -0.88 -1.26 -28.35
C THR A 152 -2.22 -1.98 -28.36
N ILE A 153 -3.32 -1.22 -28.37
CA ILE A 153 -4.68 -1.75 -28.53
C ILE A 153 -5.34 -0.97 -29.66
N ARG A 154 -5.84 -1.66 -30.69
CA ARG A 154 -6.42 -1.05 -31.89
C ARG A 154 -7.82 -1.59 -32.15
N ALA A 155 -8.77 -0.70 -32.43
CA ALA A 155 -10.08 -1.04 -32.98
C ALA A 155 -10.14 -0.63 -34.46
N THR A 156 -10.38 -1.57 -35.37
CA THR A 156 -10.31 -1.34 -36.83
C THR A 156 -11.63 -1.72 -37.52
N ALA A 157 -12.22 -0.80 -38.27
CA ALA A 157 -13.48 -1.01 -38.99
C ALA A 157 -13.36 -2.09 -40.08
N THR A 158 -14.24 -3.09 -40.04
CA THR A 158 -14.22 -4.24 -40.97
C THR A 158 -15.11 -4.06 -42.20
N THR A 159 -15.81 -2.92 -42.34
CA THR A 159 -16.74 -2.66 -43.44
C THR A 159 -16.65 -1.22 -43.95
N ALA A 160 -17.13 -0.96 -45.16
CA ALA A 160 -17.20 0.37 -45.76
C ALA A 160 -18.16 1.34 -45.03
N ASN A 161 -18.86 0.90 -43.99
CA ASN A 161 -19.63 1.78 -43.11
C ASN A 161 -18.79 2.39 -41.97
N GLY A 162 -17.49 2.11 -41.89
CA GLY A 162 -16.62 2.61 -40.82
C GLY A 162 -16.92 2.02 -39.44
N GLY A 163 -16.30 2.59 -38.41
CA GLY A 163 -16.59 2.30 -37.01
C GLY A 163 -17.75 3.14 -36.45
N PRO A 164 -18.26 2.83 -35.26
CA PRO A 164 -19.12 3.75 -34.50
C PRO A 164 -18.36 5.01 -34.06
N ASN A 165 -19.04 5.97 -33.47
CA ASN A 165 -18.36 7.01 -32.69
C ASN A 165 -17.80 6.32 -31.44
N VAL A 166 -16.49 6.44 -31.20
CA VAL A 166 -15.82 5.84 -30.02
C VAL A 166 -15.42 6.93 -29.06
N ASP A 167 -15.86 6.79 -27.82
CA ASP A 167 -15.69 7.71 -26.71
C ASP A 167 -14.39 7.42 -25.96
N HIS A 168 -14.29 6.23 -25.35
CA HIS A 168 -13.08 5.79 -24.68
C HIS A 168 -12.89 4.28 -24.70
N LEU A 169 -11.65 3.86 -24.43
CA LEU A 169 -11.29 2.51 -24.04
C LEU A 169 -10.99 2.48 -22.54
N THR A 170 -11.79 1.74 -21.78
CA THR A 170 -11.51 1.42 -20.38
C THR A 170 -10.89 0.04 -20.26
N VAL A 171 -9.75 -0.07 -19.58
CA VAL A 171 -9.00 -1.30 -19.36
C VAL A 171 -9.07 -1.71 -17.90
N ASP A 172 -9.84 -2.76 -17.60
CA ASP A 172 -9.75 -3.47 -16.33
C ASP A 172 -8.66 -4.53 -16.45
N ASN A 173 -7.48 -4.23 -15.90
CA ASN A 173 -6.49 -5.27 -15.62
C ASN A 173 -6.99 -6.01 -14.37
N ALA A 174 -7.54 -7.21 -14.56
CA ALA A 174 -8.03 -8.02 -13.44
C ALA A 174 -6.91 -8.14 -12.40
N THR A 175 -7.18 -7.72 -11.16
CA THR A 175 -6.19 -7.65 -10.09
C THR A 175 -5.43 -8.95 -9.99
N THR A 176 -4.10 -8.85 -9.92
CA THR A 176 -3.35 -9.93 -9.29
C THR A 176 -3.74 -9.96 -7.82
N THR A 177 -4.56 -10.93 -7.45
CA THR A 177 -4.53 -11.54 -6.12
C THR A 177 -3.06 -11.69 -5.69
N PRO A 178 -2.69 -11.42 -4.42
CA PRO A 178 -1.32 -11.60 -3.95
C PRO A 178 -0.74 -12.94 -4.43
N PRO A 179 0.47 -12.97 -5.02
CA PRO A 179 0.94 -14.15 -5.76
C PRO A 179 0.87 -15.42 -4.92
N THR A 180 0.00 -16.36 -5.32
CA THR A 180 -0.35 -17.55 -4.55
C THR A 180 0.85 -18.47 -4.39
N GLY A 181 1.49 -18.38 -3.23
CA GLY A 181 2.79 -18.97 -2.95
C GLY A 181 3.46 -18.29 -1.75
N THR A 182 4.79 -18.40 -1.67
CA THR A 182 5.60 -18.02 -0.50
C THR A 182 5.93 -16.53 -0.41
N THR A 183 5.05 -15.62 -0.89
CA THR A 183 5.30 -14.18 -0.79
C THR A 183 4.82 -13.62 0.56
N PRO A 184 5.49 -12.61 1.15
CA PRO A 184 5.12 -12.04 2.44
C PRO A 184 3.63 -11.68 2.56
N ALA A 185 3.06 -11.02 1.53
CA ALA A 185 1.65 -10.66 1.48
C ALA A 185 0.69 -11.84 1.26
N ALA A 186 1.11 -12.88 0.52
CA ALA A 186 0.25 -14.06 0.29
C ALA A 186 0.23 -15.02 1.48
N VAL A 187 1.32 -15.12 2.25
CA VAL A 187 1.38 -15.90 3.49
C VAL A 187 0.58 -15.21 4.60
N ASN A 188 0.78 -13.90 4.80
CA ASN A 188 0.21 -13.20 5.95
C ASN A 188 -1.17 -12.57 5.69
N GLY A 189 -1.56 -12.31 4.43
CA GLY A 189 -2.90 -11.82 4.08
C GLY A 189 -3.21 -10.43 4.65
N GLN A 190 -4.43 -10.25 5.14
CA GLN A 190 -4.83 -9.01 5.84
C GLN A 190 -4.06 -8.88 7.15
N LEU A 191 -3.57 -7.68 7.44
CA LEU A 191 -2.94 -7.37 8.73
C LEU A 191 -3.88 -6.58 9.62
N GLU A 192 -3.76 -6.83 10.92
CA GLU A 192 -4.49 -6.11 11.97
C GLU A 192 -3.62 -5.93 13.23
N VAL A 193 -4.03 -5.05 14.13
CA VAL A 193 -3.32 -4.78 15.39
C VAL A 193 -3.86 -5.66 16.51
N CYS A 194 -3.03 -6.60 16.96
CA CYS A 194 -3.31 -7.56 18.03
C CYS A 194 -2.58 -7.14 19.32
N GLY A 195 -3.31 -6.51 20.25
CA GLY A 195 -2.74 -5.99 21.50
C GLY A 195 -1.71 -4.89 21.24
N THR A 196 -0.42 -5.18 21.43
CA THR A 196 0.70 -4.26 21.18
C THR A 196 1.53 -4.63 19.95
N LYS A 197 0.98 -5.44 19.02
CA LYS A 197 1.71 -5.99 17.87
C LYS A 197 0.91 -5.92 16.57
N LEU A 198 1.61 -6.09 15.45
CA LEU A 198 1.01 -6.33 14.14
C LEU A 198 0.83 -7.85 13.96
N CYS A 199 -0.40 -8.29 13.69
CA CYS A 199 -0.72 -9.68 13.38
C CYS A 199 -1.06 -9.88 11.91
N ASN A 200 -0.87 -11.12 11.46
CA ASN A 200 -1.38 -11.63 10.20
C ASN A 200 -2.81 -12.17 10.31
N GLN A 201 -3.38 -12.61 9.19
CA GLN A 201 -4.74 -13.17 9.05
C GLN A 201 -5.07 -14.39 9.92
N TYR A 202 -4.12 -14.88 10.73
CA TYR A 202 -4.26 -16.03 11.63
C TYR A 202 -4.18 -15.62 13.12
N ASP A 203 -4.25 -14.33 13.45
CA ASP A 203 -4.00 -13.76 14.80
C ASP A 203 -2.63 -14.15 15.35
N LYS A 204 -1.59 -14.07 14.49
CA LYS A 204 -0.20 -14.36 14.87
C LYS A 204 0.69 -13.13 14.70
N PRO A 205 1.43 -12.70 15.75
CA PRO A 205 2.30 -11.54 15.64
C PRO A 205 3.51 -11.75 14.71
N ILE A 206 3.69 -10.83 13.77
CA ILE A 206 4.73 -10.87 12.73
C ILE A 206 5.66 -9.65 12.77
N GLN A 207 6.80 -9.75 12.11
CA GLN A 207 7.72 -8.63 11.86
C GLN A 207 7.90 -8.41 10.35
N LEU A 208 7.31 -7.34 9.81
CA LEU A 208 7.63 -6.88 8.45
C LEU A 208 8.96 -6.12 8.46
N ARG A 209 9.84 -6.40 7.51
CA ARG A 209 11.19 -5.82 7.44
C ARG A 209 11.51 -5.44 6.00
N GLY A 210 12.05 -4.24 5.77
CA GLY A 210 12.29 -3.78 4.41
C GLY A 210 12.92 -2.40 4.29
N MET A 211 12.53 -1.67 3.25
CA MET A 211 13.16 -0.42 2.84
C MET A 211 12.14 0.70 2.62
N SER A 212 12.52 1.91 2.99
CA SER A 212 11.86 3.13 2.52
C SER A 212 12.49 3.59 1.21
N SER A 213 11.69 4.09 0.27
CA SER A 213 12.22 5.02 -0.73
C SER A 213 12.76 6.26 -0.02
N HIS A 214 13.66 7.00 -0.69
CA HIS A 214 13.80 8.43 -0.38
C HIS A 214 12.52 9.16 -0.87
N GLY A 215 12.42 10.47 -0.61
CA GLY A 215 11.42 11.33 -1.26
C GLY A 215 11.29 11.08 -2.76
N THR A 216 10.08 10.69 -3.18
CA THR A 216 9.79 10.23 -4.55
C THR A 216 9.92 11.33 -5.61
N GLN A 217 9.92 12.60 -5.22
CA GLN A 217 10.19 13.75 -6.09
C GLN A 217 11.64 13.81 -6.59
N TRP A 218 12.60 13.34 -5.79
CA TRP A 218 14.04 13.38 -6.11
C TRP A 218 14.61 12.06 -6.60
N TYR A 219 14.03 10.92 -6.18
CA TYR A 219 14.61 9.59 -6.36
C TYR A 219 13.66 8.53 -6.92
N SER A 220 12.59 8.93 -7.61
CA SER A 220 11.70 7.98 -8.31
C SER A 220 12.39 7.22 -9.45
N GLN A 221 13.47 7.74 -10.03
CA GLN A 221 14.36 7.03 -10.96
C GLN A 221 15.03 5.80 -10.34
N CYS A 222 15.16 5.73 -9.02
CA CYS A 222 15.64 4.53 -8.31
C CYS A 222 14.56 3.45 -8.13
N LEU A 223 13.27 3.76 -8.38
CA LEU A 223 12.13 2.87 -8.16
C LEU A 223 11.68 2.19 -9.47
N THR A 224 12.64 1.56 -10.15
CA THR A 224 12.42 0.85 -11.41
C THR A 224 11.85 -0.55 -11.18
N GLY A 225 11.27 -1.16 -12.23
CA GLY A 225 10.88 -2.57 -12.19
C GLY A 225 12.04 -3.52 -11.91
N GLY A 226 13.30 -3.14 -12.20
CA GLY A 226 14.49 -3.94 -11.91
C GLY A 226 14.97 -3.82 -10.46
N SER A 227 14.89 -2.62 -9.88
CA SER A 227 15.28 -2.40 -8.48
C SER A 227 14.24 -2.96 -7.51
N LEU A 228 12.95 -2.81 -7.81
CA LEU A 228 11.86 -3.42 -7.05
C LEU A 228 11.86 -4.95 -7.17
N ASP A 229 12.27 -5.51 -8.31
CA ASP A 229 12.51 -6.95 -8.45
C ASP A 229 13.64 -7.44 -7.54
N ALA A 230 14.75 -6.70 -7.46
CA ALA A 230 15.84 -7.04 -6.54
C ALA A 230 15.42 -6.92 -5.07
N LEU A 231 14.66 -5.88 -4.71
CA LEU A 231 14.14 -5.69 -3.35
C LEU A 231 13.24 -6.88 -2.93
N ALA A 232 12.34 -7.34 -3.81
CA ALA A 232 11.46 -8.46 -3.51
C ALA A 232 12.15 -9.84 -3.58
N LYS A 233 13.10 -10.05 -4.50
CA LYS A 233 13.60 -11.40 -4.88
C LYS A 233 15.05 -11.69 -4.53
N ASP A 234 15.87 -10.66 -4.29
CA ASP A 234 17.25 -10.81 -3.80
C ASP A 234 17.41 -10.29 -2.36
N TRP A 235 16.66 -9.26 -1.97
CA TRP A 235 16.67 -8.77 -0.59
C TRP A 235 15.62 -9.49 0.28
N ASN A 236 14.62 -10.14 -0.33
CA ASN A 236 13.47 -10.74 0.33
C ASN A 236 12.78 -9.75 1.29
N ALA A 237 12.55 -8.52 0.83
CA ALA A 237 11.85 -7.51 1.63
C ALA A 237 10.38 -7.86 1.82
N ASP A 238 9.90 -7.73 3.04
CA ASP A 238 8.49 -7.94 3.36
C ASP A 238 7.64 -6.73 2.98
N VAL A 239 8.24 -5.54 2.95
CA VAL A 239 7.56 -4.25 2.84
C VAL A 239 8.40 -3.19 2.13
N LEU A 240 7.73 -2.34 1.33
CA LEU A 240 8.24 -1.09 0.77
C LEU A 240 7.49 0.09 1.40
N ARG A 241 8.19 1.11 1.89
CA ARG A 241 7.61 2.42 2.22
C ARG A 241 7.79 3.40 1.07
N VAL A 242 6.71 4.10 0.73
CA VAL A 242 6.61 5.02 -0.42
C VAL A 242 6.48 6.45 0.11
N SER A 243 7.63 7.10 0.32
CA SER A 243 7.71 8.42 0.96
C SER A 243 7.30 9.55 0.02
N THR A 244 6.07 10.00 0.20
CA THR A 244 5.44 11.04 -0.62
C THR A 244 5.55 12.37 0.12
N TYR A 245 6.67 13.09 -0.10
CA TYR A 245 6.88 14.41 0.48
C TYR A 245 5.75 15.37 0.10
N VAL A 246 5.41 16.29 1.01
CA VAL A 246 4.34 17.26 0.75
C VAL A 246 4.88 18.58 0.22
N GLN A 247 5.79 19.19 0.98
CA GLN A 247 6.61 20.34 0.59
C GLN A 247 7.86 19.84 -0.18
N GLU A 248 8.91 20.65 -0.27
CA GLU A 248 10.23 20.23 -0.78
C GLU A 248 10.17 19.60 -2.18
N GLU A 249 9.50 20.29 -3.12
CA GLU A 249 9.26 19.86 -4.52
C GLU A 249 8.32 18.63 -4.67
N GLY A 250 7.76 18.15 -3.56
CA GLY A 250 6.80 17.04 -3.49
C GLY A 250 5.36 17.39 -3.87
N TYR A 251 4.42 16.65 -3.26
CA TYR A 251 2.99 16.58 -3.58
C TYR A 251 2.33 17.94 -3.85
N GLU A 252 2.70 18.99 -3.14
CA GLU A 252 2.02 20.26 -3.29
C GLU A 252 2.25 20.97 -4.63
N THR A 253 3.33 20.62 -5.33
CA THR A 253 3.68 21.19 -6.65
C THR A 253 2.87 20.57 -7.79
N ASP A 254 2.59 19.26 -7.72
CA ASP A 254 1.70 18.54 -8.64
C ASP A 254 0.99 17.38 -7.92
N PRO A 255 -0.16 17.66 -7.27
CA PRO A 255 -0.92 16.65 -6.54
C PRO A 255 -1.32 15.44 -7.38
N ARG A 256 -1.51 15.60 -8.70
CA ARG A 256 -1.95 14.52 -9.59
C ARG A 256 -0.79 13.57 -9.87
N LYS A 257 0.35 14.11 -10.34
CA LYS A 257 1.59 13.36 -10.58
C LYS A 257 2.00 12.51 -9.39
N TYR A 258 2.02 13.09 -8.18
CA TYR A 258 2.47 12.37 -6.99
C TYR A 258 1.45 11.34 -6.48
N THR A 259 0.15 11.58 -6.67
CA THR A 259 -0.88 10.55 -6.40
C THR A 259 -0.78 9.38 -7.39
N ASP A 260 -0.57 9.65 -8.68
CA ASP A 260 -0.37 8.60 -9.69
C ASP A 260 0.95 7.83 -9.52
N LEU A 261 2.00 8.48 -9.02
CA LEU A 261 3.24 7.83 -8.64
C LEU A 261 3.04 6.90 -7.43
N ALA A 262 2.34 7.35 -6.39
CA ALA A 262 1.96 6.50 -5.27
C ALA A 262 1.10 5.30 -5.71
N HIS A 263 0.09 5.51 -6.56
CA HIS A 263 -0.71 4.45 -7.17
C HIS A 263 0.16 3.44 -7.92
N SER A 264 1.09 3.91 -8.77
CA SER A 264 2.02 3.06 -9.52
C SER A 264 2.90 2.20 -8.62
N LEU A 265 3.44 2.79 -7.55
CA LEU A 265 4.32 2.08 -6.61
C LEU A 265 3.55 1.07 -5.75
N ILE A 266 2.30 1.38 -5.35
CA ILE A 266 1.40 0.43 -4.69
C ILE A 266 1.18 -0.81 -5.56
N GLU A 267 0.80 -0.65 -6.83
CA GLU A 267 0.58 -1.79 -7.72
C GLU A 267 1.88 -2.55 -8.02
N GLN A 268 3.02 -1.85 -8.18
CA GLN A 268 4.31 -2.48 -8.42
C GLN A 268 4.86 -3.28 -7.23
N ALA A 269 4.58 -2.89 -6.00
CA ALA A 269 4.93 -3.67 -4.82
C ALA A 269 3.94 -4.83 -4.57
N THR A 270 2.65 -4.59 -4.82
CA THR A 270 1.60 -5.65 -4.76
C THR A 270 1.86 -6.77 -5.77
N ALA A 271 2.26 -6.42 -6.99
CA ALA A 271 2.71 -7.34 -8.04
C ALA A 271 3.85 -8.28 -7.61
N ARG A 272 4.61 -7.87 -6.58
CA ARG A 272 5.77 -8.59 -6.05
C ARG A 272 5.50 -9.30 -4.72
N GLY A 273 4.26 -9.20 -4.21
CA GLY A 273 3.86 -9.79 -2.95
C GLY A 273 4.47 -9.11 -1.71
N MET A 274 4.91 -7.87 -1.84
CA MET A 274 5.36 -7.03 -0.72
C MET A 274 4.18 -6.25 -0.13
N TYR A 275 4.26 -5.95 1.17
CA TYR A 275 3.44 -4.91 1.79
C TYR A 275 3.86 -3.51 1.34
N VAL A 276 2.94 -2.54 1.45
CA VAL A 276 3.20 -1.14 1.10
C VAL A 276 2.80 -0.23 2.26
N ILE A 277 3.75 0.57 2.75
CA ILE A 277 3.44 1.72 3.59
C ILE A 277 3.28 2.93 2.67
N VAL A 278 2.06 3.47 2.59
CA VAL A 278 1.80 4.72 1.88
C VAL A 278 2.03 5.86 2.86
N ASP A 279 3.16 6.56 2.68
CA ASP A 279 3.68 7.53 3.64
C ASP A 279 3.40 8.97 3.17
N TRP A 280 2.63 9.68 3.99
CA TRP A 280 2.40 11.12 3.89
C TRP A 280 3.54 11.86 4.58
N HIS A 281 4.61 12.06 3.80
CA HIS A 281 5.91 12.44 4.30
C HIS A 281 6.00 13.95 4.57
N MET A 282 5.33 14.39 5.64
CA MET A 282 5.52 15.74 6.17
C MET A 282 6.79 15.80 7.04
N LEU A 283 7.49 16.93 6.94
CA LEU A 283 8.74 17.21 7.66
C LEU A 283 8.78 18.70 8.05
N ASP A 284 8.87 19.60 7.07
CA ASP A 284 8.71 21.06 7.27
C ASP A 284 7.56 21.59 6.37
N PRO A 285 6.52 22.27 6.92
CA PRO A 285 6.25 22.55 8.33
C PRO A 285 5.93 21.34 9.21
N GLY A 286 6.46 21.34 10.43
CA GLY A 286 6.33 20.25 11.41
C GLY A 286 4.94 20.04 12.03
N ASP A 287 3.99 20.97 11.88
CA ASP A 287 2.60 20.76 12.31
C ASP A 287 1.81 20.03 11.21
N PRO A 288 1.39 18.76 11.41
CA PRO A 288 0.69 18.01 10.38
C PRO A 288 -0.67 18.65 10.01
N HIS A 289 -1.25 19.51 10.86
CA HIS A 289 -2.46 20.28 10.51
C HIS A 289 -2.25 21.22 9.31
N TYR A 290 -1.02 21.70 9.06
CA TYR A 290 -0.69 22.52 7.88
C TYR A 290 -1.10 21.81 6.58
N ASN A 291 -0.90 20.49 6.54
CA ASN A 291 -1.16 19.65 5.38
C ASN A 291 -2.48 18.86 5.46
N LEU A 292 -3.30 19.02 6.52
CA LEU A 292 -4.49 18.20 6.76
C LEU A 292 -5.52 18.23 5.61
N ALA A 293 -5.70 19.36 4.94
CA ALA A 293 -6.58 19.43 3.78
C ALA A 293 -6.06 18.61 2.59
N ARG A 294 -4.75 18.68 2.30
CA ARG A 294 -4.09 17.89 1.25
C ARG A 294 -4.10 16.40 1.58
N ALA A 295 -3.78 16.04 2.83
CA ALA A 295 -3.77 14.67 3.35
C ALA A 295 -5.15 14.01 3.24
N LYS A 296 -6.22 14.74 3.61
CA LYS A 296 -7.61 14.25 3.43
C LYS A 296 -7.92 13.92 1.98
N THR A 297 -7.52 14.77 1.02
CA THR A 297 -7.71 14.48 -0.41
C THR A 297 -6.92 13.24 -0.85
N PHE A 298 -5.60 13.21 -0.59
CA PHE A 298 -4.71 12.12 -0.98
C PHE A 298 -5.18 10.77 -0.43
N PHE A 299 -5.38 10.67 0.89
CA PHE A 299 -5.81 9.41 1.50
C PHE A 299 -7.25 9.01 1.14
N THR A 300 -8.14 9.95 0.82
CA THR A 300 -9.47 9.60 0.27
C THR A 300 -9.32 8.86 -1.07
N GLU A 301 -8.44 9.33 -1.95
CA GLU A 301 -8.23 8.69 -3.27
C GLU A 301 -7.48 7.36 -3.15
N ILE A 302 -6.40 7.32 -2.35
CA ILE A 302 -5.63 6.09 -2.09
C ILE A 302 -6.53 4.99 -1.49
N ALA A 303 -7.27 5.30 -0.42
CA ALA A 303 -8.16 4.33 0.22
C ALA A 303 -9.35 3.93 -0.68
N GLN A 304 -9.92 4.87 -1.45
CA GLN A 304 -10.99 4.53 -2.39
C GLN A 304 -10.52 3.64 -3.56
N ARG A 305 -9.26 3.78 -4.00
CA ARG A 305 -8.71 2.99 -5.12
C ARG A 305 -8.14 1.64 -4.68
N HIS A 306 -7.55 1.57 -3.49
CA HIS A 306 -6.76 0.40 -3.06
C HIS A 306 -7.21 -0.24 -1.76
N GLY A 307 -8.20 0.29 -1.03
CA GLY A 307 -8.63 -0.24 0.27
C GLY A 307 -9.29 -1.63 0.27
N SER A 308 -9.35 -2.29 -0.88
CA SER A 308 -9.65 -3.72 -1.02
C SER A 308 -8.40 -4.61 -1.03
N LYS A 309 -7.20 -4.03 -1.01
CA LYS A 309 -5.92 -4.73 -0.95
C LYS A 309 -5.53 -5.03 0.49
N THR A 310 -5.22 -6.30 0.76
CA THR A 310 -4.79 -6.77 2.08
C THR A 310 -3.36 -6.38 2.46
N ASN A 311 -2.58 -5.83 1.51
CA ASN A 311 -1.14 -5.60 1.65
C ASN A 311 -0.73 -4.13 1.90
N LEU A 312 -1.63 -3.31 2.46
CA LEU A 312 -1.37 -1.89 2.73
C LEU A 312 -1.19 -1.58 4.22
N LEU A 313 -0.52 -0.47 4.48
CA LEU A 313 -0.53 0.31 5.73
C LEU A 313 -0.53 1.80 5.35
N TYR A 314 -1.23 2.65 6.10
CA TYR A 314 -1.29 4.10 5.84
C TYR A 314 -0.53 4.88 6.90
N GLU A 315 0.61 5.47 6.56
CA GLU A 315 1.38 6.33 7.47
C GLU A 315 0.96 7.79 7.28
N ILE A 316 0.13 8.29 8.20
CA ILE A 316 -0.60 9.55 7.99
C ILE A 316 0.21 10.81 8.31
N ALA A 317 1.35 10.70 8.98
CA ALA A 317 2.31 11.78 9.18
C ALA A 317 3.67 11.19 9.58
N ASN A 318 4.68 11.38 8.74
CA ASN A 318 6.06 10.94 8.94
C ASN A 318 6.69 11.49 10.24
N GLU A 319 7.00 12.79 10.31
CA GLU A 319 7.79 13.37 11.41
C GLU A 319 7.18 14.66 11.98
N PRO A 320 6.10 14.57 12.78
CA PRO A 320 5.57 15.72 13.51
C PRO A 320 6.62 16.32 14.45
N ASN A 321 6.90 17.62 14.29
CA ASN A 321 7.92 18.34 15.04
C ASN A 321 7.49 19.77 15.35
N GLY A 322 8.08 20.38 16.39
CA GLY A 322 7.63 21.69 16.90
C GLY A 322 6.21 21.69 17.51
N VAL A 323 5.57 20.53 17.66
CA VAL A 323 4.18 20.38 18.13
C VAL A 323 4.04 19.35 19.25
N ALA A 324 3.18 19.65 20.22
CA ALA A 324 2.85 18.72 21.31
C ALA A 324 1.98 17.54 20.86
N TRP A 325 2.02 16.42 21.58
CA TRP A 325 1.25 15.20 21.24
C TRP A 325 -0.25 15.45 21.00
N SER A 326 -0.89 16.33 21.77
CA SER A 326 -2.31 16.68 21.60
C SER A 326 -2.65 17.27 20.22
N ARG A 327 -1.70 17.97 19.58
CA ARG A 327 -1.85 18.49 18.21
C ARG A 327 -1.84 17.35 17.19
N ILE A 328 -0.93 16.40 17.36
CA ILE A 328 -0.77 15.22 16.50
C ILE A 328 -1.99 14.29 16.64
N LYS A 329 -2.44 14.04 17.87
CA LYS A 329 -3.68 13.31 18.16
C LYS A 329 -4.90 13.93 17.48
N SER A 330 -5.09 15.24 17.60
CA SER A 330 -6.21 15.97 16.96
C SER A 330 -6.08 16.13 15.43
N TYR A 331 -4.93 15.82 14.84
CA TYR A 331 -4.76 15.62 13.41
C TYR A 331 -5.26 14.21 13.01
N ALA A 332 -4.74 13.18 13.68
CA ALA A 332 -5.09 11.79 13.42
C ALA A 332 -6.59 11.52 13.56
N GLU A 333 -7.22 12.03 14.63
CA GLU A 333 -8.66 11.90 14.88
C GLU A 333 -9.55 12.65 13.87
N GLN A 334 -8.98 13.51 13.03
CA GLN A 334 -9.68 14.16 11.90
C GLN A 334 -9.45 13.48 10.54
N LEU A 335 -8.40 12.67 10.40
CA LEU A 335 -8.02 12.02 9.13
C LEU A 335 -8.41 10.53 9.12
N ILE A 336 -8.26 9.83 10.24
CA ILE A 336 -8.66 8.42 10.37
C ILE A 336 -10.14 8.19 9.99
N PRO A 337 -11.12 9.02 10.40
CA PRO A 337 -12.51 8.85 9.96
C PRO A 337 -12.73 9.02 8.45
N VAL A 338 -11.87 9.80 7.77
CA VAL A 338 -11.93 10.01 6.32
C VAL A 338 -11.40 8.77 5.58
N ILE A 339 -10.31 8.17 6.09
CA ILE A 339 -9.80 6.88 5.61
C ILE A 339 -10.84 5.78 5.86
N ARG A 340 -11.36 5.66 7.08
CA ARG A 340 -12.31 4.63 7.50
C ARG A 340 -13.68 4.71 6.79
N ALA A 341 -14.00 5.84 6.15
CA ALA A 341 -15.15 5.97 5.26
C ALA A 341 -14.93 5.36 3.85
N LYS A 342 -13.73 4.84 3.56
CA LYS A 342 -13.32 4.18 2.31
C LYS A 342 -12.71 2.80 2.54
N ASP A 343 -11.93 2.65 3.61
CA ASP A 343 -11.19 1.45 4.00
C ASP A 343 -11.27 1.24 5.51
N ALA A 344 -12.08 0.26 5.93
CA ALA A 344 -12.29 -0.07 7.34
C ALA A 344 -11.11 -0.84 7.96
N GLU A 345 -10.31 -1.55 7.16
CA GLU A 345 -9.51 -2.70 7.61
C GLU A 345 -7.99 -2.48 7.56
N THR A 346 -7.47 -1.58 6.71
CA THR A 346 -6.02 -1.32 6.62
C THR A 346 -5.46 -0.70 7.92
N PRO A 347 -4.35 -1.20 8.50
CA PRO A 347 -3.68 -0.58 9.64
C PRO A 347 -3.20 0.85 9.36
N ILE A 348 -3.41 1.77 10.30
CA ILE A 348 -2.97 3.17 10.18
C ILE A 348 -1.81 3.46 11.13
N LEU A 349 -0.70 3.95 10.60
CA LEU A 349 0.51 4.30 11.33
C LEU A 349 0.50 5.82 11.62
N VAL A 350 0.63 6.19 12.90
CA VAL A 350 0.49 7.56 13.36
C VAL A 350 1.82 8.10 13.86
N GLY A 351 2.30 9.19 13.24
CA GLY A 351 3.45 9.98 13.67
C GLY A 351 3.48 10.26 15.16
N THR A 352 4.65 10.24 15.78
CA THR A 352 4.81 10.62 17.20
C THR A 352 5.58 11.93 17.34
N ARG A 353 5.66 12.45 18.57
CA ARG A 353 6.22 13.78 18.83
C ARG A 353 7.72 13.85 18.53
N ALA A 354 8.16 15.01 18.05
CA ALA A 354 9.54 15.41 17.86
C ALA A 354 10.32 14.45 16.94
N TRP A 355 9.99 14.51 15.64
CA TRP A 355 10.55 13.62 14.61
C TRP A 355 10.31 12.14 14.95
N SER A 356 9.04 11.85 15.26
CA SER A 356 8.56 10.50 15.63
C SER A 356 9.45 9.78 16.65
N SER A 357 9.95 10.49 17.67
CA SER A 357 10.85 9.95 18.69
C SER A 357 10.15 9.54 19.99
N PHE A 358 8.81 9.43 20.00
CA PHE A 358 7.99 9.50 21.21
C PHE A 358 8.29 10.74 22.08
N GLY A 359 8.76 11.84 21.47
CA GLY A 359 9.08 13.10 22.14
C GLY A 359 10.46 13.15 22.82
N VAL A 360 11.31 12.13 22.68
CA VAL A 360 12.65 12.11 23.31
C VAL A 360 13.51 13.29 22.85
N SER A 361 13.46 13.64 21.55
CA SER A 361 14.19 14.80 21.00
C SER A 361 13.76 16.14 21.62
N ASP A 362 12.57 16.21 22.21
CA ASP A 362 12.00 17.36 22.92
C ASP A 362 12.21 17.30 24.45
N GLY A 363 12.88 16.25 24.98
CA GLY A 363 12.97 15.98 26.42
C GLY A 363 11.70 15.39 27.05
N ALA A 364 10.75 14.93 26.22
CA ALA A 364 9.57 14.18 26.63
C ALA A 364 9.80 12.66 26.47
N ASN A 365 8.75 11.84 26.59
CA ASN A 365 8.82 10.38 26.44
C ASN A 365 7.43 9.78 26.12
N GLU A 366 7.37 8.45 25.95
CA GLU A 366 6.18 7.72 25.51
C GLU A 366 4.93 7.89 26.39
N SER A 367 5.08 8.40 27.63
CA SER A 367 3.96 8.63 28.54
C SER A 367 2.92 9.60 28.00
N GLU A 368 3.28 10.55 27.11
CA GLU A 368 2.29 11.44 26.45
C GLU A 368 1.30 10.62 25.60
N VAL A 369 1.79 9.63 24.85
CA VAL A 369 0.97 8.76 24.00
C VAL A 369 0.24 7.70 24.84
N VAL A 370 0.92 7.08 25.80
CA VAL A 370 0.35 6.04 26.67
C VAL A 370 -0.80 6.58 27.54
N SER A 371 -0.73 7.83 28.00
CA SER A 371 -1.78 8.44 28.85
C SER A 371 -2.94 9.04 28.07
N ASN A 372 -2.77 9.29 26.77
CA ASN A 372 -3.76 9.94 25.91
C ASN A 372 -3.68 9.39 24.47
N PRO A 373 -3.95 8.10 24.24
CA PRO A 373 -3.86 7.50 22.90
C PRO A 373 -4.93 8.06 21.96
N VAL A 374 -4.67 7.99 20.66
CA VAL A 374 -5.65 8.28 19.60
C VAL A 374 -6.87 7.36 19.74
N ASN A 375 -8.07 7.93 19.73
CA ASN A 375 -9.33 7.19 19.88
C ASN A 375 -9.75 6.51 18.57
N ALA A 376 -8.99 5.50 18.12
CA ALA A 376 -9.29 4.68 16.96
C ALA A 376 -8.73 3.25 17.13
N THR A 377 -9.32 2.29 16.42
CA THR A 377 -8.87 0.90 16.36
C THR A 377 -8.03 0.61 15.11
N ASN A 378 -7.26 -0.48 15.17
CA ASN A 378 -6.33 -0.90 14.12
C ASN A 378 -5.36 0.23 13.71
N ILE A 379 -4.66 0.77 14.72
CA ILE A 379 -3.64 1.80 14.59
C ILE A 379 -2.33 1.39 15.26
N MET A 380 -1.21 1.89 14.75
CA MET A 380 0.11 1.79 15.40
C MET A 380 0.73 3.19 15.50
N TYR A 381 1.72 3.35 16.39
CA TYR A 381 2.49 4.57 16.53
C TYR A 381 3.88 4.42 15.91
N THR A 382 4.36 5.43 15.20
CA THR A 382 5.68 5.38 14.56
C THR A 382 6.81 5.74 15.54
N PHE A 383 7.97 5.11 15.36
CA PHE A 383 9.20 5.47 16.05
C PHE A 383 10.40 5.53 15.11
N HIS A 384 11.13 6.65 15.08
CA HIS A 384 12.28 6.84 14.21
C HIS A 384 13.60 6.90 14.98
N PHE A 385 14.69 6.37 14.40
CA PHE A 385 16.03 6.53 14.97
C PHE A 385 17.16 6.53 13.95
N TYR A 386 18.24 7.24 14.26
CA TYR A 386 19.48 7.22 13.48
C TYR A 386 20.64 6.80 14.38
N ALA A 387 21.09 5.55 14.24
CA ALA A 387 21.79 4.80 15.29
C ALA A 387 23.15 5.37 15.76
N SER A 388 23.81 6.19 14.95
CA SER A 388 25.06 6.87 15.32
C SER A 388 24.79 8.04 16.28
N SER A 389 23.63 8.67 16.17
CA SER A 389 23.16 9.77 17.03
C SER A 389 22.27 9.30 18.18
N HIS A 390 21.32 8.39 17.91
CA HIS A 390 20.26 8.00 18.83
C HIS A 390 20.69 6.73 19.58
N ARG A 391 21.00 6.89 20.88
CA ARG A 391 21.67 5.87 21.70
C ARG A 391 20.69 5.19 22.69
N ASP A 392 21.20 4.74 23.83
CA ASP A 392 20.47 3.96 24.84
C ASP A 392 19.13 4.57 25.27
N GLU A 393 19.00 5.90 25.32
CA GLU A 393 17.74 6.56 25.68
C GLU A 393 16.61 6.30 24.66
N TYR A 394 16.91 6.36 23.37
CA TYR A 394 15.98 6.05 22.28
C TYR A 394 15.66 4.55 22.26
N LEU A 395 16.66 3.69 22.45
CA LEU A 395 16.48 2.23 22.56
C LEU A 395 15.57 1.85 23.74
N ASN A 396 15.80 2.46 24.90
CA ASN A 396 14.99 2.26 26.10
C ASN A 396 13.57 2.80 25.92
N THR A 397 13.39 3.94 25.22
CA THR A 397 12.06 4.49 24.93
C THR A 397 11.26 3.60 23.99
N LEU A 398 11.85 3.14 22.88
CA LEU A 398 11.23 2.14 22.01
C LEU A 398 10.81 0.88 22.79
N SER A 399 11.68 0.42 23.70
CA SER A 399 11.39 -0.75 24.54
C SER A 399 10.16 -0.53 25.45
N ARG A 400 10.10 0.59 26.19
CA ARG A 400 8.99 0.93 27.09
C ARG A 400 7.69 1.24 26.35
N ALA A 401 7.76 1.82 25.15
CA ALA A 401 6.61 2.11 24.31
C ALA A 401 5.96 0.80 23.82
N ALA A 402 6.74 -0.12 23.26
CA ALA A 402 6.25 -1.39 22.72
C ALA A 402 5.73 -2.38 23.78
N ASP A 403 6.02 -2.16 25.07
CA ASP A 403 5.39 -2.88 26.18
C ASP A 403 3.94 -2.43 26.49
N LYS A 404 3.47 -1.34 25.86
CA LYS A 404 2.16 -0.73 26.14
C LYS A 404 1.38 -0.30 24.89
N LEU A 405 2.06 -0.10 23.77
CA LEU A 405 1.53 0.43 22.53
C LEU A 405 1.95 -0.46 21.35
N PRO A 406 1.11 -0.60 20.31
CA PRO A 406 1.55 -1.09 19.01
C PRO A 406 2.49 -0.08 18.36
N VAL A 407 3.73 -0.50 18.05
CA VAL A 407 4.78 0.35 17.46
C VAL A 407 5.28 -0.22 16.13
N PHE A 408 5.53 0.66 15.17
CA PHE A 408 6.20 0.35 13.90
C PHE A 408 7.38 1.33 13.73
N VAL A 409 8.56 0.85 13.32
CA VAL A 409 9.69 1.74 12.97
C VAL A 409 9.62 2.06 11.48
N THR A 410 8.84 3.08 11.13
CA THR A 410 8.62 3.48 9.73
C THR A 410 9.81 4.21 9.13
N GLU A 411 10.80 4.60 9.92
CA GLU A 411 12.10 5.02 9.41
C GLU A 411 13.22 4.74 10.41
N PHE A 412 14.37 4.25 9.92
CA PHE A 412 15.61 4.33 10.68
C PHE A 412 16.86 4.36 9.79
N GLY A 413 17.93 4.96 10.31
CA GLY A 413 19.26 4.93 9.72
C GLY A 413 20.31 4.24 10.59
N THR A 414 21.35 3.71 9.95
CA THR A 414 22.57 3.19 10.61
C THR A 414 23.56 4.30 11.00
N GLN A 415 23.32 5.53 10.56
CA GLN A 415 24.23 6.68 10.54
C GLN A 415 23.76 7.82 11.45
N ASN A 416 24.17 9.08 11.22
CA ASN A 416 23.72 10.24 12.02
C ASN A 416 22.30 10.71 11.65
N TYR A 417 21.70 11.58 12.46
CA TYR A 417 20.33 12.10 12.25
C TYR A 417 20.14 12.90 10.95
N ALA A 418 21.21 13.38 10.31
CA ALA A 418 21.15 14.10 9.04
C ALA A 418 21.23 13.15 7.82
N GLY A 419 21.08 11.85 8.04
CA GLY A 419 21.13 10.83 7.00
C GLY A 419 22.54 10.44 6.55
N GLU A 420 23.59 10.95 7.20
CA GLU A 420 24.98 10.92 6.71
C GLU A 420 26.02 10.51 7.80
N GLY A 421 27.30 10.66 7.48
CA GLY A 421 28.41 10.36 8.39
C GLY A 421 28.72 8.87 8.55
N SER A 422 29.36 8.51 9.66
CA SER A 422 29.79 7.12 9.92
C SER A 422 28.65 6.26 10.48
N ASN A 423 28.54 5.05 9.92
CA ASN A 423 27.60 4.03 10.38
C ASN A 423 28.02 3.43 11.73
N ASP A 424 27.07 3.33 12.67
CA ASP A 424 27.21 2.57 13.91
C ASP A 424 26.34 1.31 13.85
N PHE A 425 26.84 0.33 13.11
CA PHE A 425 26.20 -0.98 12.95
C PHE A 425 26.03 -1.76 14.27
N ALA A 426 26.82 -1.45 15.31
CA ALA A 426 26.69 -2.10 16.61
C ALA A 426 25.45 -1.58 17.36
N MET A 427 25.22 -0.26 17.35
CA MET A 427 23.99 0.31 17.88
C MET A 427 22.78 -0.05 17.01
N SER A 428 22.93 -0.06 15.68
CA SER A 428 21.85 -0.51 14.77
C SER A 428 21.43 -1.95 15.06
N GLN A 429 22.38 -2.86 15.29
CA GLN A 429 22.07 -4.24 15.65
C GLN A 429 21.29 -4.31 16.97
N ARG A 430 21.66 -3.54 18.00
CA ARG A 430 20.92 -3.49 19.28
C ARG A 430 19.46 -3.06 19.10
N PHE A 431 19.17 -2.13 18.19
CA PHE A 431 17.78 -1.80 17.82
C PHE A 431 17.10 -2.95 17.09
N LEU A 432 17.74 -3.58 16.10
CA LEU A 432 17.17 -4.72 15.38
C LEU A 432 16.87 -5.91 16.31
N ASP A 433 17.75 -6.19 17.27
CA ASP A 433 17.60 -7.28 18.25
C ASP A 433 16.41 -7.02 19.18
N LEU A 434 16.25 -5.78 19.68
CA LEU A 434 15.08 -5.36 20.45
C LEU A 434 13.79 -5.49 19.63
N MET A 435 13.82 -5.04 18.38
CA MET A 435 12.66 -5.07 17.48
C MET A 435 12.25 -6.51 17.15
N ALA A 436 13.20 -7.40 16.86
CA ALA A 436 12.93 -8.82 16.66
C ALA A 436 12.33 -9.47 17.92
N ALA A 437 12.93 -9.23 19.09
CA ALA A 437 12.45 -9.76 20.37
C ALA A 437 11.02 -9.31 20.73
N LYS A 438 10.59 -8.12 20.30
CA LYS A 438 9.23 -7.60 20.52
C LYS A 438 8.27 -7.82 19.33
N LYS A 439 8.73 -8.29 18.16
CA LYS A 439 8.00 -8.31 16.87
C LYS A 439 7.55 -6.89 16.43
N ILE A 440 8.49 -5.93 16.45
CA ILE A 440 8.31 -4.57 15.94
C ILE A 440 8.80 -4.53 14.48
N SER A 441 7.88 -4.32 13.55
CA SER A 441 8.18 -4.14 12.13
C SER A 441 9.02 -2.90 11.85
N TRP A 442 9.86 -2.92 10.82
CA TRP A 442 10.78 -1.82 10.47
C TRP A 442 11.05 -1.65 8.98
N VAL A 443 11.38 -0.42 8.57
CA VAL A 443 11.99 -0.11 7.26
C VAL A 443 13.17 0.85 7.40
N ASN A 444 14.22 0.64 6.62
CA ASN A 444 15.44 1.45 6.65
C ASN A 444 15.42 2.58 5.61
N TRP A 445 16.00 3.73 5.99
CA TRP A 445 16.27 4.88 5.12
C TRP A 445 17.68 4.76 4.50
N ASN A 446 17.84 4.67 3.17
CA ASN A 446 16.80 4.62 2.13
C ASN A 446 17.26 3.96 0.82
N PHE A 447 16.29 3.61 -0.02
CA PHE A 447 16.43 2.92 -1.30
C PHE A 447 16.72 3.86 -2.48
N SER A 448 17.73 4.74 -2.36
CA SER A 448 18.24 5.58 -3.45
C SER A 448 19.76 5.51 -3.61
N ASP A 449 20.29 6.26 -4.58
CA ASP A 449 21.72 6.49 -4.80
C ASP A 449 22.20 7.92 -4.46
N ASP A 450 21.44 8.64 -3.63
CA ASP A 450 21.82 9.93 -3.00
C ASP A 450 23.26 9.88 -2.43
N GLU A 451 23.99 10.99 -2.42
CA GLU A 451 25.41 10.97 -2.02
C GLU A 451 25.64 10.54 -0.56
N ARG A 452 24.65 10.72 0.33
CA ARG A 452 24.77 10.43 1.76
C ARG A 452 24.96 8.94 2.06
N SER A 453 25.61 8.65 3.20
CA SER A 453 26.00 7.29 3.59
C SER A 453 24.83 6.36 3.91
N GLY A 454 23.62 6.88 4.19
CA GLY A 454 22.39 6.10 4.39
C GLY A 454 21.74 5.56 3.12
N ALA A 455 21.87 6.25 1.99
CA ALA A 455 21.30 5.78 0.74
C ALA A 455 22.03 4.52 0.27
N VAL A 456 21.29 3.43 0.05
CA VAL A 456 21.88 2.09 -0.06
C VAL A 456 22.70 1.85 -1.32
N PHE A 457 22.43 2.57 -2.41
CA PHE A 457 23.17 2.45 -3.68
C PHE A 457 24.29 3.49 -3.78
N LYS A 458 25.34 3.18 -4.54
CA LYS A 458 26.40 4.11 -4.95
C LYS A 458 25.85 5.08 -6.00
N THR A 459 26.12 6.37 -5.86
CA THR A 459 25.65 7.43 -6.76
C THR A 459 25.94 7.13 -8.23
N GLY A 460 24.92 7.28 -9.07
CA GLY A 460 24.93 6.91 -10.49
C GLY A 460 24.45 5.48 -10.77
N THR A 461 24.14 4.66 -9.74
CA THR A 461 23.54 3.33 -9.94
C THR A 461 22.16 3.43 -10.56
N CYS A 462 21.37 4.45 -10.19
CA CYS A 462 20.00 4.57 -10.68
C CYS A 462 19.97 5.02 -12.15
N ASP A 463 20.79 6.01 -12.53
CA ASP A 463 20.94 6.45 -13.92
C ASP A 463 21.56 5.36 -14.82
N ALA A 464 22.46 4.54 -14.29
CA ALA A 464 23.02 3.38 -14.99
C ALA A 464 22.04 2.21 -15.16
N GLY A 465 20.85 2.26 -14.54
CA GLY A 465 19.86 1.19 -14.57
C GLY A 465 20.27 -0.06 -13.78
N GLY A 466 21.14 0.09 -12.77
CA GLY A 466 21.65 -0.98 -11.90
C GLY A 466 23.18 -1.14 -11.95
N PRO A 467 23.72 -2.33 -11.58
CA PRO A 467 23.00 -3.55 -11.21
C PRO A 467 22.29 -3.43 -9.86
N TRP A 468 21.15 -4.12 -9.72
CA TRP A 468 20.28 -4.00 -8.54
C TRP A 468 20.42 -5.12 -7.52
N ALA A 469 20.86 -6.31 -7.95
CA ALA A 469 20.98 -7.50 -7.11
C ALA A 469 22.42 -7.74 -6.64
N GLY A 470 22.56 -8.39 -5.48
CA GLY A 470 23.85 -8.56 -4.81
C GLY A 470 24.36 -7.27 -4.17
N THR A 471 25.68 -7.17 -3.97
CA THR A 471 26.31 -6.11 -3.17
C THR A 471 27.20 -5.15 -3.97
N GLY A 472 27.44 -5.41 -5.26
CA GLY A 472 28.43 -4.68 -6.07
C GLY A 472 28.15 -3.18 -6.24
N SER A 473 26.88 -2.79 -6.30
CA SER A 473 26.40 -1.40 -6.40
C SER A 473 26.11 -0.74 -5.06
N LEU A 474 26.24 -1.44 -3.93
CA LEU A 474 25.77 -0.95 -2.63
C LEU A 474 26.84 -0.16 -1.85
N LYS A 475 26.41 0.86 -1.11
CA LYS A 475 27.18 1.50 -0.02
C LYS A 475 27.29 0.53 1.17
N PRO A 476 28.20 0.76 2.14
CA PRO A 476 28.32 -0.08 3.33
C PRO A 476 27.01 -0.26 4.12
N ALA A 477 26.17 0.79 4.21
CA ALA A 477 24.84 0.69 4.82
C ALA A 477 23.93 -0.28 4.04
N GLY A 478 23.87 -0.13 2.71
CA GLY A 478 23.13 -1.02 1.81
C GLY A 478 23.54 -2.49 1.90
N VAL A 479 24.84 -2.79 1.96
CA VAL A 479 25.34 -4.16 2.18
C VAL A 479 24.86 -4.68 3.54
N TRP A 480 25.04 -3.90 4.61
CA TRP A 480 24.68 -4.32 5.96
C TRP A 480 23.19 -4.59 6.13
N ILE A 481 22.32 -3.70 5.62
CA ILE A 481 20.86 -3.82 5.78
C ILE A 481 20.27 -4.92 4.91
N ARG A 482 20.72 -5.08 3.66
CA ARG A 482 20.28 -6.15 2.75
C ARG A 482 20.38 -7.52 3.42
N ASP A 483 21.50 -7.79 4.08
CA ASP A 483 21.74 -9.07 4.73
C ASP A 483 20.85 -9.30 5.97
N ARG A 484 20.28 -8.25 6.57
CA ARG A 484 19.23 -8.36 7.61
C ARG A 484 17.84 -8.51 7.01
N VAL A 485 17.47 -7.73 6.00
CA VAL A 485 16.17 -7.88 5.30
C VAL A 485 15.98 -9.31 4.79
N ARG A 486 17.06 -9.94 4.28
CA ARG A 486 17.04 -11.35 3.82
C ARG A 486 16.70 -12.41 4.87
N THR A 487 16.79 -12.11 6.17
CA THR A 487 16.51 -13.08 7.26
C THR A 487 15.04 -13.10 7.64
N ALA A 488 14.19 -13.64 6.75
CA ALA A 488 12.74 -13.68 6.85
C ALA A 488 12.21 -14.04 8.26
N ASP A 489 11.13 -13.36 8.67
CA ASP A 489 10.38 -13.72 9.87
C ASP A 489 9.64 -15.05 9.69
N ASP A 490 9.24 -15.71 10.78
CA ASP A 490 8.70 -17.08 10.73
C ASP A 490 7.28 -17.20 10.16
N PHE A 491 6.57 -16.08 9.99
CA PHE A 491 5.22 -15.95 9.39
C PHE A 491 4.28 -17.13 9.67
N PRO A 492 4.02 -17.43 10.96
CA PRO A 492 3.22 -18.59 11.38
C PRO A 492 1.77 -18.53 10.88
N THR A 493 1.26 -19.69 10.45
CA THR A 493 -0.05 -19.86 9.80
C THR A 493 -1.04 -20.75 10.57
N SER A 494 -0.74 -21.06 11.83
CA SER A 494 -1.52 -22.00 12.69
C SER A 494 -1.44 -21.66 14.17
#